data_AF-A0A949Q434-F1
#
_entry.id   AF-A0A949Q434-F1
#
_cell.length_a   1.000
_cell.length_b   1.000
_cell.length_c   1.000
_cell.angle_alpha   90.00
_cell.angle_beta   90.00
_cell.angle_gamma   90.00
#
_symmetry.space_group_name_H-M   'P 1'
#
loop_
_entity.id
_entity.type
_entity.pdbx_description
1 polymer ?
#
loop_
_entity_poly.entity_id
_entity_poly.type
_entity_poly.pdbx_seq_one_letter_code
_entity_poly.pdbx_strand_id
1 'polypeptide(L)'
;MIYVYQVNGQVLSAPWVEVFFTRATPGGAIPSWGIDGHILAQDGETVVNTFSLAVSVRGSSKLLSEYWEFIRCYMEEDCVEDLAELVALCPPVENRRESFTFGLQYLMKMSSRLEWIFLPVMLPLDLLAGVARWVAMQTSAIPQWPQAVQDACVTEPDDPVNVSAANNPRHLWRYVLANEAREEYEARYARQTAANNRIRAKLAERYGKKTA
;
A
#
# COMPACT_ATOMS: atom_id res chain seq x y z
N MET A 1 -13.65 13.13 0.49
CA MET A 1 -13.40 13.14 -0.96
C MET A 1 -12.15 12.32 -1.24
N ILE A 2 -12.06 11.70 -2.42
CA ILE A 2 -10.80 11.13 -2.92
C ILE A 2 -10.38 11.80 -4.22
N TYR A 3 -9.08 11.81 -4.46
CA TYR A 3 -8.46 12.28 -5.70
C TYR A 3 -7.58 11.17 -6.25
N VAL A 4 -7.70 10.89 -7.55
CA VAL A 4 -6.99 9.81 -8.22
C VAL A 4 -6.24 10.37 -9.42
N TYR A 5 -4.92 10.20 -9.42
CA TYR A 5 -4.07 10.57 -10.55
C TYR A 5 -4.15 9.49 -11.63
N GLN A 6 -4.61 9.85 -12.81
CA GLN A 6 -4.81 8.95 -13.94
C GLN A 6 -3.55 8.84 -14.79
N VAL A 7 -3.40 7.72 -15.52
CA VAL A 7 -2.25 7.47 -16.40
C VAL A 7 -2.14 8.51 -17.51
N ASN A 8 -3.26 9.07 -17.96
CA ASN A 8 -3.31 10.14 -18.95
C ASN A 8 -2.96 11.54 -18.38
N GLY A 9 -2.58 11.64 -17.10
CA GLY A 9 -2.24 12.88 -16.42
C GLY A 9 -3.44 13.68 -15.89
N GLN A 10 -4.67 13.17 -16.06
CA GLN A 10 -5.86 13.80 -15.47
C GLN A 10 -6.01 13.45 -13.99
N VAL A 11 -6.76 14.27 -13.25
CA VAL A 11 -7.16 13.96 -11.89
C VAL A 11 -8.66 13.72 -11.85
N LEU A 12 -9.04 12.53 -11.39
CA LEU A 12 -10.41 12.18 -11.07
C LEU A 12 -10.68 12.57 -9.61
N SER A 13 -11.83 13.14 -9.33
CA SER A 13 -12.30 13.43 -7.97
C SER A 13 -13.68 12.83 -7.75
N ALA A 14 -13.89 12.12 -6.64
CA ALA A 14 -15.17 11.55 -6.27
C ALA A 14 -15.33 11.46 -4.75
N PRO A 15 -16.56 11.49 -4.21
CA PRO A 15 -16.81 11.10 -2.83
C PRO A 15 -16.47 9.60 -2.64
N TRP A 16 -15.72 9.25 -1.59
CA TRP A 16 -15.34 7.86 -1.29
C TRP A 16 -16.57 6.92 -1.26
N VAL A 17 -17.65 7.40 -0.64
CA VAL A 17 -18.90 6.66 -0.45
C VAL A 17 -19.68 6.41 -1.75
N GLU A 18 -19.36 7.11 -2.83
CA GLU A 18 -19.98 6.94 -4.15
C GLU A 18 -19.18 6.00 -5.06
N VAL A 19 -18.00 5.54 -4.63
CA VAL A 19 -17.19 4.61 -5.41
C VAL A 19 -17.68 3.18 -5.18
N PHE A 20 -17.97 2.48 -6.26
CA PHE A 20 -18.29 1.06 -6.22
C PHE A 20 -17.02 0.21 -6.33
N PHE A 21 -16.60 -0.40 -5.22
CA PHE A 21 -15.39 -1.23 -5.19
C PHE A 21 -15.68 -2.70 -5.51
N THR A 22 -14.85 -3.27 -6.37
CA THR A 22 -14.91 -4.69 -6.69
C THR A 22 -13.53 -5.33 -6.69
N ARG A 23 -13.53 -6.67 -6.60
CA ARG A 23 -12.32 -7.46 -6.79
C ARG A 23 -11.96 -7.48 -8.29
N ALA A 24 -10.79 -6.95 -8.60
CA ALA A 24 -10.20 -7.01 -9.92
C ALA A 24 -9.45 -8.33 -10.12
N THR A 25 -9.54 -8.90 -11.32
CA THR A 25 -8.66 -9.97 -11.80
C THR A 25 -7.91 -9.48 -13.02
N PRO A 26 -6.71 -8.89 -12.85
CA PRO A 26 -5.88 -8.53 -13.98
C PRO A 26 -5.63 -9.78 -14.83
N GLY A 27 -6.05 -9.75 -16.10
CA GLY A 27 -5.82 -10.85 -17.02
C GLY A 27 -4.32 -11.12 -17.15
N GLY A 28 -3.90 -12.37 -16.95
CA GLY A 28 -2.51 -12.78 -17.00
C GLY A 28 -2.34 -14.28 -16.80
N ALA A 29 -1.17 -14.82 -17.15
CA ALA A 29 -0.88 -16.25 -17.03
C ALA A 29 -0.88 -16.75 -15.58
N ILE A 30 -0.66 -15.85 -14.61
CA ILE A 30 -0.68 -16.15 -13.17
C ILE A 30 -1.88 -15.41 -12.56
N PRO A 31 -2.80 -16.12 -11.89
CA PRO A 31 -3.92 -15.49 -11.19
C PRO A 31 -3.41 -14.44 -10.19
N SER A 32 -3.82 -13.20 -10.41
CA SER A 32 -3.60 -12.09 -9.51
C SER A 32 -4.93 -11.44 -9.15
N TRP A 33 -4.97 -10.85 -7.97
CA TRP A 33 -6.14 -10.18 -7.45
C TRP A 33 -5.78 -8.73 -7.12
N GLY A 34 -6.65 -7.81 -7.52
CA GLY A 34 -6.57 -6.40 -7.18
C GLY A 34 -7.92 -5.88 -6.69
N ILE A 35 -8.00 -4.57 -6.49
CA ILE A 35 -9.24 -3.88 -6.11
C ILE A 35 -9.42 -2.73 -7.08
N ASP A 36 -10.54 -2.74 -7.79
CA ASP A 36 -10.92 -1.65 -8.70
C ASP A 36 -12.05 -0.84 -8.06
N GLY A 37 -11.95 0.47 -8.15
CA GLY A 37 -13.01 1.42 -7.84
C GLY A 37 -13.68 1.89 -9.12
N HIS A 38 -15.00 1.77 -9.19
CA HIS A 38 -15.80 2.19 -10.33
C HIS A 38 -16.65 3.40 -9.96
N ILE A 39 -16.64 4.41 -10.83
CA ILE A 39 -17.57 5.53 -10.79
C ILE A 39 -18.71 5.18 -11.73
N LEU A 40 -19.93 5.13 -11.18
CA LEU A 40 -21.12 4.74 -11.91
C LEU A 40 -21.88 5.98 -12.42
N ALA A 41 -22.61 5.81 -13.51
CA ALA A 41 -23.57 6.80 -13.98
C ALA A 41 -24.80 6.82 -13.04
N GLN A 42 -25.73 7.74 -13.31
CA GLN A 42 -26.96 7.88 -12.52
C GLN A 42 -27.86 6.63 -12.54
N ASP A 43 -27.72 5.78 -13.56
CA ASP A 43 -28.44 4.51 -13.66
C ASP A 43 -27.96 3.46 -12.65
N GLY A 44 -26.81 3.68 -11.99
CA GLY A 44 -26.21 2.74 -11.04
C GLY A 44 -25.65 1.46 -11.67
N GLU A 45 -25.60 1.37 -13.00
CA GLU A 45 -25.17 0.18 -13.74
C GLU A 45 -24.02 0.49 -14.70
N THR A 46 -24.03 1.65 -15.34
CA THR A 46 -23.04 2.02 -16.34
C THR A 46 -21.77 2.56 -15.67
N VAL A 47 -20.64 1.89 -15.88
CA VAL A 47 -19.33 2.37 -15.41
C VAL A 47 -18.83 3.51 -16.29
N VAL A 48 -18.68 4.70 -15.71
CA VAL A 48 -18.17 5.91 -16.37
C VAL A 48 -16.65 6.01 -16.27
N ASN A 49 -16.08 5.58 -15.15
CA ASN A 49 -14.63 5.58 -14.94
C ASN A 49 -14.23 4.44 -13.99
N THR A 50 -13.01 3.94 -14.15
CA THR A 50 -12.43 2.91 -13.29
C THR A 50 -11.01 3.34 -12.91
N PHE A 51 -10.66 3.13 -11.65
CA PHE A 51 -9.28 3.21 -11.18
C PHE A 51 -8.95 1.99 -10.34
N SER A 52 -7.68 1.60 -10.32
CA SER A 52 -7.21 0.48 -9.51
C SER A 52 -6.48 0.99 -8.27
N LEU A 53 -6.76 0.39 -7.12
CA LEU A 53 -5.95 0.58 -5.93
C LEU A 53 -4.60 -0.12 -6.12
N ALA A 54 -3.54 0.38 -5.47
CA ALA A 54 -2.17 -0.12 -5.60
C ALA A 54 -1.95 -1.46 -4.85
N VAL A 55 -2.82 -2.44 -5.07
CA VAL A 55 -2.81 -3.77 -4.45
C VAL A 55 -2.82 -4.80 -5.57
N SER A 56 -1.77 -5.62 -5.63
CA SER A 56 -1.71 -6.80 -6.48
C SER A 56 -1.21 -7.98 -5.66
N VAL A 57 -2.10 -8.94 -5.44
CA VAL A 57 -1.82 -10.12 -4.63
C VAL A 57 -1.86 -11.36 -5.50
N ARG A 58 -0.82 -12.20 -5.41
CA ARG A 58 -0.81 -13.52 -6.03
C ARG A 58 -1.37 -14.57 -5.07
N GLY A 59 -2.22 -15.45 -5.59
CA GLY A 59 -2.73 -16.63 -4.88
C GLY A 59 -3.88 -16.34 -3.90
N SER A 60 -3.61 -15.68 -2.77
CA SER A 60 -4.52 -15.65 -1.62
C SER A 60 -5.52 -14.48 -1.65
N SER A 61 -6.81 -14.79 -1.71
CA SER A 61 -7.89 -13.81 -1.51
C SER A 61 -7.96 -13.24 -0.09
N LYS A 62 -7.40 -13.95 0.90
CA LYS A 62 -7.36 -13.47 2.30
C LYS A 62 -6.51 -12.21 2.41
N LEU A 63 -5.34 -12.20 1.78
CA LEU A 63 -4.45 -11.04 1.81
C LEU A 63 -5.09 -9.85 1.09
N LEU A 64 -5.85 -10.07 0.02
CA LEU A 64 -6.66 -9.02 -0.60
C LEU A 64 -7.68 -8.41 0.38
N SER A 65 -8.31 -9.24 1.20
CA SER A 65 -9.29 -8.80 2.22
C SER A 65 -8.60 -7.98 3.33
N GLU A 66 -7.38 -8.36 3.72
CA GLU A 66 -6.58 -7.59 4.69
C GLU A 66 -6.18 -6.21 4.14
N TYR A 67 -5.79 -6.13 2.87
CA TYR A 67 -5.53 -4.84 2.21
C TYR A 67 -6.80 -3.99 2.09
N TRP A 68 -7.93 -4.60 1.74
CA TRP A 68 -9.21 -3.89 1.70
C TRP A 68 -9.57 -3.31 3.07
N GLU A 69 -9.50 -4.12 4.13
CA GLU A 69 -9.80 -3.64 5.48
C GLU A 69 -8.85 -2.53 5.93
N PHE A 70 -7.56 -2.57 5.56
CA PHE A 70 -6.65 -1.46 5.83
C PHE A 70 -7.13 -0.16 5.18
N ILE A 71 -7.48 -0.18 3.88
CA ILE A 71 -7.91 0.99 3.12
C ILE A 71 -9.27 1.48 3.62
N ARG A 72 -10.22 0.57 3.83
CA ARG A 72 -11.55 0.89 4.36
C ARG A 72 -11.44 1.53 5.74
N CYS A 73 -10.63 0.96 6.64
CA CYS A 73 -10.38 1.55 7.95
C CYS A 73 -9.78 2.96 7.84
N TYR A 74 -8.81 3.15 6.97
CA TYR A 74 -8.20 4.47 6.74
C TYR A 74 -9.25 5.51 6.27
N MET A 75 -10.20 5.10 5.43
CA MET A 75 -11.19 6.01 4.85
C MET A 75 -12.43 6.24 5.74
N GLU A 76 -12.80 5.27 6.59
CA GLU A 76 -14.11 5.24 7.25
C GLU A 76 -14.05 5.20 8.79
N GLU A 77 -12.89 4.88 9.37
CA GLU A 77 -12.74 4.61 10.80
C GLU A 77 -11.81 5.61 11.48
N ASP A 78 -12.04 5.83 12.77
CA ASP A 78 -11.18 6.65 13.62
C ASP A 78 -10.01 5.84 14.20
N CYS A 79 -9.14 5.35 13.31
CA CYS A 79 -7.98 4.53 13.68
C CYS A 79 -6.73 4.76 12.82
N VAL A 80 -6.64 5.91 12.15
CA VAL A 80 -5.51 6.26 11.27
C VAL A 80 -4.17 6.23 12.02
N GLU A 81 -4.13 6.69 13.27
CA GLU A 81 -2.94 6.58 14.14
C GLU A 81 -2.51 5.14 14.39
N ASP A 82 -3.46 4.24 14.64
CA ASP A 82 -3.16 2.81 14.83
C ASP A 82 -2.72 2.15 13.52
N LEU A 83 -3.34 2.52 12.39
CA LEU A 83 -2.96 2.02 11.06
C LEU A 83 -1.53 2.44 10.70
N ALA A 84 -1.11 3.64 11.08
CA ALA A 84 0.24 4.15 10.87
C ALA A 84 1.32 3.21 11.45
N GLU A 85 1.07 2.64 12.63
CA GLU A 85 2.00 1.71 13.28
C GLU A 85 2.17 0.38 12.54
N LEU A 86 1.20 0.01 11.69
CA LEU A 86 1.24 -1.20 10.87
C LEU A 86 2.19 -1.06 9.69
N VAL A 87 2.43 0.16 9.21
CA VAL A 87 3.28 0.43 8.05
C VAL A 87 4.74 0.21 8.41
N ALA A 88 5.36 -0.80 7.77
CA ALA A 88 6.75 -1.15 8.02
C ALA A 88 7.72 -0.63 6.95
N LEU A 89 7.22 -0.25 5.77
CA LEU A 89 8.04 0.19 4.64
C LEU A 89 7.25 1.13 3.74
N CYS A 90 7.79 2.31 3.52
CA CYS A 90 7.30 3.31 2.57
C CYS A 90 8.34 3.54 1.46
N PRO A 91 8.01 3.25 0.19
CA PRO A 91 8.88 3.59 -0.93
C PRO A 91 9.17 5.08 -0.99
N PRO A 92 10.43 5.50 -1.16
CA PRO A 92 10.81 6.91 -1.17
C PRO A 92 10.57 7.56 -2.54
N VAL A 93 9.30 7.59 -2.98
CA VAL A 93 8.90 7.98 -4.34
C VAL A 93 7.99 9.20 -4.42
N GLU A 94 7.66 9.82 -3.28
CA GLU A 94 6.70 10.92 -3.20
C GLU A 94 7.07 12.09 -4.13
N ASN A 95 8.32 12.57 -4.04
CA ASN A 95 8.80 13.72 -4.80
C ASN A 95 10.10 13.42 -5.56
N ARG A 96 10.40 12.13 -5.78
CA ARG A 96 11.64 11.70 -6.43
C ARG A 96 11.50 10.34 -7.07
N ARG A 97 12.40 10.02 -8.00
CA ARG A 97 12.49 8.69 -8.58
C ARG A 97 13.13 7.72 -7.60
N GLU A 98 12.66 6.48 -7.63
CA GLU A 98 13.24 5.38 -6.86
C GLU A 98 14.72 5.18 -7.24
N SER A 99 15.58 4.99 -6.23
CA SER A 99 16.99 4.62 -6.49
C SER A 99 17.09 3.15 -6.89
N PHE A 100 18.12 2.80 -7.66
CA PHE A 100 18.40 1.39 -7.98
C PHE A 100 18.51 0.52 -6.72
N THR A 101 19.18 1.03 -5.68
CA THR A 101 19.37 0.33 -4.41
C THR A 101 18.06 0.01 -3.70
N PHE A 102 17.14 0.99 -3.63
CA PHE A 102 15.84 0.76 -3.02
C PHE A 102 14.98 -0.18 -3.86
N GLY A 103 14.99 -0.02 -5.19
CA GLY A 103 14.28 -0.93 -6.09
C GLY A 103 14.75 -2.38 -5.93
N LEU A 104 16.06 -2.60 -5.82
CA LEU A 104 16.63 -3.93 -5.56
C LEU A 104 16.24 -4.46 -4.17
N GLN A 105 16.31 -3.62 -3.14
CA GLN A 105 15.83 -3.96 -1.80
C GLN A 105 14.34 -4.36 -1.81
N TYR A 106 13.52 -3.66 -2.57
CA TYR A 106 12.10 -3.96 -2.68
C TYR A 106 11.84 -5.31 -3.38
N LEU A 107 12.59 -5.60 -4.45
CA LEU A 107 12.51 -6.88 -5.19
C LEU A 107 12.95 -8.07 -4.33
N MET A 108 14.03 -7.90 -3.56
CA MET A 108 14.63 -8.95 -2.73
C MET A 108 13.95 -9.15 -1.36
N LYS A 109 12.78 -8.54 -1.13
CA LYS A 109 12.09 -8.60 0.16
C LYS A 109 11.63 -10.03 0.46
N MET A 110 12.19 -10.59 1.52
CA MET A 110 11.88 -11.92 2.03
C MET A 110 10.89 -11.86 3.19
N SER A 111 10.03 -12.88 3.30
CA SER A 111 9.12 -13.01 4.45
C SER A 111 9.73 -13.85 5.57
N SER A 112 10.71 -14.71 5.27
CA SER A 112 11.39 -15.55 6.26
C SER A 112 12.82 -15.92 5.85
N ARG A 113 13.64 -16.34 6.83
CA ARG A 113 15.00 -16.86 6.58
C ARG A 113 15.02 -18.16 5.77
N LEU A 114 13.90 -18.89 5.67
CA LEU A 114 13.83 -20.10 4.84
C LEU A 114 14.06 -19.77 3.35
N GLU A 115 13.66 -18.57 2.93
CA GLU A 115 13.82 -18.10 1.55
C GLU A 115 15.29 -17.90 1.15
N TRP A 116 16.22 -17.86 2.11
CA TRP A 116 17.66 -17.76 1.83
C TRP A 116 18.19 -18.93 1.00
N ILE A 117 17.56 -20.11 1.08
CA ILE A 117 17.92 -21.28 0.27
C ILE A 117 17.76 -20.99 -1.23
N PHE A 118 16.82 -20.13 -1.60
CA PHE A 118 16.56 -19.76 -2.99
C PHE A 118 17.42 -18.57 -3.47
N LEU A 119 18.08 -17.85 -2.55
CA LEU A 119 18.85 -16.64 -2.87
C LEU A 119 19.90 -16.85 -3.97
N PRO A 120 20.69 -17.95 -4.01
CA PRO A 120 21.68 -18.13 -5.08
C PRO A 120 21.07 -18.19 -6.48
N VAL A 121 19.83 -18.68 -6.61
CA VAL A 121 19.11 -18.77 -7.89
C VAL A 121 18.36 -17.48 -8.19
N MET A 122 17.72 -16.87 -7.18
CA MET A 122 16.91 -15.66 -7.35
C MET A 122 17.76 -14.41 -7.52
N LEU A 123 18.91 -14.29 -6.86
CA LEU A 123 19.77 -13.11 -6.91
C LEU A 123 20.12 -12.65 -8.35
N PRO A 124 20.58 -13.50 -9.28
CA PRO A 124 20.83 -13.04 -10.66
C PRO A 124 19.56 -12.57 -11.37
N LEU A 125 18.40 -13.18 -11.08
CA LEU A 125 17.11 -12.78 -11.64
C LEU A 125 16.66 -11.43 -11.05
N ASP A 126 16.83 -11.23 -9.75
CA ASP A 126 16.50 -9.99 -9.04
C ASP A 126 17.40 -8.83 -9.49
N LEU A 127 18.67 -9.08 -9.76
CA LEU A 127 19.58 -8.08 -10.33
C LEU A 127 19.13 -7.66 -11.74
N LEU A 128 18.77 -8.63 -12.59
CA LEU A 128 18.25 -8.34 -13.93
C LEU A 128 16.92 -7.57 -13.87
N ALA A 129 15.98 -8.02 -13.03
CA ALA A 129 14.71 -7.33 -12.79
C ALA A 129 14.93 -5.95 -12.18
N GLY A 130 15.95 -5.78 -11.34
CA GLY A 130 16.36 -4.51 -10.74
C GLY A 130 16.79 -3.49 -11.79
N VAL A 131 17.53 -3.92 -12.82
CA VAL A 131 17.90 -3.03 -13.95
C VAL A 131 16.64 -2.62 -14.72
N ALA A 132 15.77 -3.57 -15.07
CA ALA A 132 14.53 -3.27 -15.78
C ALA A 132 13.62 -2.32 -14.98
N ARG A 133 13.46 -2.56 -13.67
CA ARG A 133 12.71 -1.69 -12.76
C ARG A 133 13.32 -0.29 -12.69
N TRP A 134 14.64 -0.21 -12.54
CA TRP A 134 15.32 1.08 -12.46
C TRP A 134 15.13 1.88 -13.74
N VAL A 135 15.28 1.27 -14.92
CA VAL A 135 14.98 1.92 -16.20
C VAL A 135 13.53 2.42 -16.23
N ALA A 136 12.56 1.58 -15.86
CA ALA A 136 11.14 1.96 -15.82
C ALA A 136 10.89 3.15 -14.88
N MET A 137 11.50 3.17 -13.69
CA MET A 137 11.38 4.29 -12.74
C MET A 137 12.09 5.55 -13.23
N GLN A 138 13.18 5.43 -13.99
CA GLN A 138 13.89 6.57 -14.57
C GLN A 138 13.15 7.20 -15.75
N THR A 139 12.42 6.41 -16.54
CA THR A 139 11.65 6.89 -17.69
C THR A 139 10.22 7.31 -17.34
N SER A 140 9.72 6.91 -16.17
CA SER A 140 8.40 7.30 -15.70
C SER A 140 8.33 8.78 -15.28
N ALA A 141 7.16 9.36 -15.50
CA ALA A 141 6.81 10.67 -14.94
C ALA A 141 6.62 10.56 -13.43
N ILE A 142 6.99 11.62 -12.72
CA ILE A 142 6.67 11.77 -11.29
C ILE A 142 5.27 12.41 -11.23
N PRO A 143 4.25 11.75 -10.67
CA PRO A 143 2.93 12.35 -10.50
C PRO A 143 3.03 13.62 -9.66
N GLN A 144 2.35 14.69 -10.06
CA GLN A 144 2.29 15.95 -9.32
C GLN A 144 0.83 16.33 -9.16
N TRP A 145 0.40 16.55 -7.91
CA TRP A 145 -0.96 16.98 -7.64
C TRP A 145 -1.18 18.42 -8.13
N PRO A 146 -2.26 18.71 -8.86
CA PRO A 146 -2.64 20.08 -9.18
C PRO A 146 -2.83 20.91 -7.90
N GLN A 147 -2.60 22.22 -7.98
CA GLN A 147 -2.71 23.12 -6.82
C GLN A 147 -4.07 23.00 -6.11
N ALA A 148 -5.17 22.87 -6.87
CA ALA A 148 -6.50 22.69 -6.31
C ALA A 148 -6.64 21.45 -5.39
N VAL A 149 -5.89 20.37 -5.66
CA VAL A 149 -5.87 19.18 -4.80
C VAL A 149 -5.00 19.44 -3.57
N GLN A 150 -3.85 20.10 -3.74
CA GLN A 150 -2.98 20.45 -2.61
C GLN A 150 -3.71 21.38 -1.63
N ASP A 151 -4.46 22.35 -2.14
CA ASP A 151 -5.27 23.29 -1.34
C ASP A 151 -6.45 22.58 -0.63
N ALA A 152 -7.00 21.52 -1.23
CA ALA A 152 -8.07 20.72 -0.63
C ALA A 152 -7.56 19.68 0.38
N CYS A 153 -6.28 19.29 0.30
CA CYS A 153 -5.65 18.25 1.10
C CYS A 153 -4.47 18.80 1.91
N VAL A 154 -4.62 19.98 2.51
CA VAL A 154 -3.58 20.57 3.35
C VAL A 154 -3.38 19.72 4.60
N THR A 155 -2.18 19.17 4.78
CA THR A 155 -1.78 18.47 6.00
C THR A 155 -1.56 19.47 7.13
N GLU A 156 -2.08 19.17 8.31
CA GLU A 156 -1.85 19.99 9.49
C GLU A 156 -0.36 19.92 9.89
N PRO A 157 0.30 21.05 10.24
CA PRO A 157 1.72 21.03 10.62
C PRO A 157 2.04 20.07 11.77
N ASP A 158 1.07 19.85 12.66
CA ASP A 158 1.19 18.99 13.85
C ASP A 158 0.36 17.69 13.71
N ASP A 159 0.14 17.21 12.48
CA ASP A 159 -0.57 15.95 12.24
C ASP A 159 0.12 14.80 13.01
N PRO A 160 -0.58 14.10 13.92
CA PRO A 160 0.00 13.02 14.70
C PRO A 160 0.44 11.84 13.83
N VAL A 161 -0.06 11.75 12.59
CA VAL A 161 0.24 10.69 11.63
C VAL A 161 1.11 11.22 10.50
N ASN A 162 2.42 11.11 10.69
CA ASN A 162 3.40 11.38 9.64
C ASN A 162 4.24 10.12 9.35
N VAL A 163 3.78 9.32 8.40
CA VAL A 163 4.48 8.11 7.92
C VAL A 163 5.00 8.34 6.52
N SER A 164 6.31 8.31 6.39
CA SER A 164 7.03 8.47 5.12
C SER A 164 8.21 7.51 5.03
N ALA A 165 8.98 7.60 3.96
CA ALA A 165 10.22 6.85 3.83
C ALA A 165 11.26 7.18 4.91
N ALA A 166 11.12 8.30 5.63
CA ALA A 166 11.97 8.63 6.77
C ALA A 166 11.76 7.69 7.96
N ASN A 167 10.57 7.06 8.06
CA ASN A 167 10.23 6.10 9.11
C ASN A 167 10.69 4.67 8.79
N ASN A 168 11.31 4.44 7.62
CA ASN A 168 11.79 3.13 7.22
C ASN A 168 12.88 2.60 8.18
N PRO A 169 13.02 1.27 8.32
CA PRO A 169 14.09 0.68 9.12
C PRO A 169 15.47 1.22 8.73
N ARG A 170 16.25 1.66 9.73
CA ARG A 170 17.61 2.20 9.54
C ARG A 170 18.51 1.23 8.78
N HIS A 171 18.39 -0.06 9.05
CA HIS A 171 19.15 -1.13 8.40
C HIS A 171 18.28 -1.88 7.39
N LEU A 172 17.84 -1.19 6.34
CA LEU A 172 16.84 -1.72 5.40
C LEU A 172 17.22 -3.07 4.75
N TRP A 173 18.50 -3.32 4.47
CA TRP A 173 18.96 -4.65 4.00
C TRP A 173 18.71 -5.77 5.01
N ARG A 174 18.84 -5.50 6.30
CA ARG A 174 18.53 -6.48 7.35
C ARG A 174 17.03 -6.77 7.37
N TYR A 175 16.21 -5.73 7.28
CA TYR A 175 14.75 -5.88 7.18
C TYR A 175 14.34 -6.70 5.95
N VAL A 176 14.82 -6.31 4.77
CA VAL A 176 14.50 -6.93 3.49
C VAL A 176 14.94 -8.39 3.42
N LEU A 177 16.12 -8.73 3.94
CA LEU A 177 16.64 -10.10 3.91
C LEU A 177 16.17 -10.94 5.12
N ALA A 178 15.13 -10.53 5.84
CA ALA A 178 14.63 -11.20 7.04
C ALA A 178 15.75 -11.50 8.08
N ASN A 179 16.69 -10.55 8.21
CA ASN A 179 17.90 -10.66 9.02
C ASN A 179 18.07 -9.50 10.01
N GLU A 180 16.95 -8.94 10.47
CA GLU A 180 16.92 -8.00 11.59
C GLU A 180 17.46 -8.66 12.87
N ALA A 181 17.99 -7.82 13.77
CA ALA A 181 18.27 -8.29 15.12
C ALA A 181 16.96 -8.75 15.76
N ARG A 182 17.01 -9.79 16.60
CA ARG A 182 15.82 -10.38 17.21
C ARG A 182 15.01 -9.33 17.98
N GLU A 183 15.68 -8.47 18.73
CA GLU A 183 15.06 -7.37 19.48
C GLU A 183 14.33 -6.37 18.57
N GLU A 184 14.95 -5.97 17.45
CA GLU A 184 14.32 -5.06 16.47
C GLU A 184 13.05 -5.69 15.86
N TYR A 185 13.14 -6.97 15.51
CA TYR A 185 12.01 -7.73 14.99
C TYR A 185 10.88 -7.86 16.03
N GLU A 186 11.20 -8.26 17.26
CA GLU A 186 10.23 -8.44 18.34
C GLU A 186 9.56 -7.13 18.72
N ALA A 187 10.30 -6.02 18.78
CA ALA A 187 9.75 -4.70 19.03
C ALA A 187 8.77 -4.25 17.93
N ARG A 188 9.14 -4.44 16.66
CA ARG A 188 8.24 -4.14 15.53
C ARG A 188 7.00 -5.03 15.56
N TYR A 189 7.18 -6.33 15.77
CA TYR A 189 6.07 -7.29 15.84
C TYR A 189 5.10 -6.93 16.98
N ALA A 190 5.62 -6.69 18.19
CA ALA A 190 4.81 -6.30 19.34
C ALA A 190 4.02 -5.01 19.08
N ARG A 191 4.65 -3.98 18.49
CA ARG A 191 3.98 -2.74 18.08
C ARG A 191 2.83 -3.02 17.11
N GLN A 192 3.10 -3.73 16.01
CA GLN A 192 2.09 -4.05 15.00
C GLN A 192 0.95 -4.92 15.56
N THR A 193 1.25 -5.85 16.46
CA THR A 193 0.23 -6.67 17.14
C THR A 193 -0.63 -5.81 18.08
N ALA A 194 -0.03 -4.92 18.86
CA ALA A 194 -0.76 -4.02 19.75
C ALA A 194 -1.70 -3.09 18.97
N ALA A 195 -1.21 -2.45 17.91
CA ALA A 195 -2.01 -1.61 17.01
C ALA A 195 -3.19 -2.39 16.39
N ASN A 196 -2.93 -3.58 15.85
CA ASN A 196 -3.99 -4.43 15.31
C ASN A 196 -5.05 -4.79 16.36
N ASN A 197 -4.65 -5.05 17.61
CA ASN A 197 -5.60 -5.34 18.68
C ASN A 197 -6.46 -4.12 19.03
N ARG A 198 -5.88 -2.90 19.05
CA ARG A 198 -6.64 -1.66 19.27
C ARG A 198 -7.65 -1.39 18.14
N ILE A 199 -7.24 -1.57 16.88
CA ILE A 199 -8.13 -1.47 15.71
C ILE A 199 -9.29 -2.46 15.85
N ARG A 200 -8.99 -3.74 16.14
CA ARG A 200 -10.03 -4.77 16.32
C ARG A 200 -11.00 -4.43 17.44
N ALA A 201 -10.52 -3.87 18.54
CA ALA A 201 -11.37 -3.44 19.64
C ALA A 201 -12.33 -2.30 19.22
N LYS A 202 -11.82 -1.26 18.54
CA LYS A 202 -12.61 -0.16 17.99
C LYS A 202 -13.71 -0.66 17.03
N LEU A 203 -13.34 -1.57 16.11
CA LEU A 203 -14.28 -2.17 15.18
C LEU A 203 -15.34 -3.03 15.89
N ALA A 204 -14.94 -3.83 16.88
CA ALA A 204 -15.87 -4.63 17.68
C ALA A 204 -16.85 -3.77 18.46
N GLU A 205 -16.43 -2.61 18.97
CA GLU A 205 -17.33 -1.67 19.64
C GLU A 205 -18.35 -1.05 18.67
N ARG A 206 -17.90 -0.61 17.49
CA ARG A 206 -18.74 0.06 16.48
C ARG A 206 -19.73 -0.89 15.81
N TYR A 207 -19.30 -2.12 15.50
CA TYR A 207 -20.08 -3.06 14.69
C TYR A 207 -20.59 -4.28 15.48
N GLY A 208 -19.94 -4.66 16.58
CA GLY A 208 -20.30 -5.84 17.37
C GLY A 208 -21.58 -5.69 18.20
N LYS A 209 -22.11 -4.47 18.35
CA LYS A 209 -23.41 -4.21 19.02
C LYS A 209 -24.62 -4.32 18.08
N LYS A 210 -24.43 -4.61 16.78
CA LYS A 210 -25.53 -4.71 15.78
C LYS A 210 -26.19 -6.09 15.66
N THR A 211 -25.86 -7.03 16.54
CA THR A 211 -26.56 -8.33 16.65
C THR A 211 -27.15 -8.48 18.05
N ALA A 212 -28.33 -7.91 18.26
CA ALA A 212 -29.27 -8.28 19.31
C ALA A 212 -30.69 -8.17 18.74
#